data_AF-A0A6V7X1N6-F1
#
_entry.id   AF-A0A6V7X1N6-F1
#
_cell.length_a   1.000
_cell.length_b   1.000
_cell.length_c   1.000
_cell.angle_alpha   90.00
_cell.angle_beta   90.00
_cell.angle_gamma   90.00
#
_symmetry.space_group_name_H-M   'P 1'
#
loop_
_entity.id
_entity.type
_entity.pdbx_description
1 polymer ?
#
loop_
_entity_poly.entity_id
_entity_poly.type
_entity_poly.pdbx_seq_one_letter_code
_entity_poly.pdbx_strand_id
1 'polypeptide(L)'
;MNNLNPTERNNWQLDPHFSEIFQPKYEDYGHSQYFNLDHGHLATASLHPHEQGYYLTNSVPQYDKINKGHWRVIEEYMSCLARKAEETFIYTGTLFLPNEETNLMEFQVLGDKEIYVPTHLFKIVILKIFDNFSWKYWLESYVITNINLDELFVEKHGSN
;
A
#
# COMPACT_ATOMS: atom_id res chain seq x y z
N MET A 1 -9.11 -2.56 -34.47
CA MET A 1 -9.60 -2.41 -33.09
C MET A 1 -8.79 -3.36 -32.25
N ASN A 2 -7.86 -2.83 -31.46
CA ASN A 2 -6.83 -3.62 -30.80
C ASN A 2 -7.46 -4.45 -29.67
N ASN A 3 -7.21 -5.75 -29.70
CA ASN A 3 -7.54 -6.70 -28.65
C ASN A 3 -6.58 -6.43 -27.49
N LEU A 4 -7.11 -5.81 -26.45
CA LEU A 4 -6.41 -5.54 -25.21
C LEU A 4 -6.69 -6.67 -24.20
N ASN A 5 -5.64 -7.15 -23.55
CA ASN A 5 -5.67 -8.34 -22.68
C ASN A 5 -6.38 -8.02 -21.34
N PRO A 6 -6.98 -9.02 -20.65
CA PRO A 6 -7.71 -8.81 -19.39
C PRO A 6 -6.93 -8.15 -18.25
N THR A 7 -5.59 -8.09 -18.35
CA THR A 7 -4.68 -7.40 -17.43
C THR A 7 -4.74 -5.87 -17.51
N GLU A 8 -5.37 -5.30 -18.55
CA GLU A 8 -5.55 -3.86 -18.74
C GLU A 8 -6.74 -3.26 -17.96
N ARG A 9 -7.30 -4.01 -16.99
CA ARG A 9 -8.45 -3.57 -16.19
C ARG A 9 -8.13 -2.61 -15.04
N ASN A 10 -6.86 -2.42 -14.72
CA ASN A 10 -6.45 -1.49 -13.67
C ASN A 10 -5.54 -0.46 -14.31
N ASN A 11 -5.81 0.82 -14.09
CA ASN A 11 -5.09 1.98 -14.67
C ASN A 11 -3.59 2.07 -14.31
N TRP A 12 -2.98 0.99 -13.78
CA TRP A 12 -1.59 0.90 -13.42
C TRP A 12 -0.69 1.11 -14.62
N GLN A 13 0.37 1.89 -14.46
CA GLN A 13 1.33 2.18 -15.52
C GLN A 13 2.73 2.49 -15.01
N LEU A 14 3.69 2.39 -15.93
CA LEU A 14 5.05 2.84 -15.71
C LEU A 14 5.07 4.36 -15.48
N ASP A 15 5.99 4.83 -14.64
CA ASP A 15 6.17 6.25 -14.41
C ASP A 15 7.01 6.85 -15.55
N PRO A 16 6.45 7.75 -16.39
CA PRO A 16 7.16 8.31 -17.54
C PRO A 16 8.30 9.26 -17.13
N HIS A 17 8.38 9.67 -15.86
CA HIS A 17 9.42 10.56 -15.35
C HIS A 17 10.52 9.82 -14.59
N PHE A 18 10.39 8.49 -14.42
CA PHE A 18 11.37 7.66 -13.72
C PHE A 18 12.12 6.74 -14.68
N SER A 19 13.38 6.44 -14.35
CA SER A 19 14.23 5.62 -15.21
C SER A 19 13.69 4.18 -15.31
N GLU A 20 13.48 3.71 -16.53
CA GLU A 20 12.95 2.36 -16.83
C GLU A 20 13.74 1.24 -16.14
N ILE A 21 15.07 1.39 -16.00
CA ILE A 21 15.90 0.34 -15.43
C ILE A 21 15.63 0.10 -13.93
N PHE A 22 15.10 1.11 -13.23
CA PHE A 22 14.86 1.08 -11.78
C PHE A 22 13.37 0.95 -11.42
N GLN A 23 12.45 1.01 -12.38
CA GLN A 23 11.04 0.78 -12.11
C GLN A 23 10.65 -0.70 -12.26
N PRO A 24 9.64 -1.15 -11.52
CA PRO A 24 9.04 -2.46 -11.73
C PRO A 24 8.42 -2.56 -13.13
N LYS A 25 8.34 -3.77 -13.67
CA LYS A 25 7.51 -4.10 -14.83
C LYS A 25 6.24 -4.81 -14.38
N TYR A 26 5.24 -4.86 -15.24
CA TYR A 26 3.99 -5.56 -14.94
C TYR A 26 4.22 -7.05 -14.69
N GLU A 27 5.15 -7.65 -15.43
CA GLU A 27 5.49 -9.07 -15.30
C GLU A 27 6.09 -9.39 -13.93
N ASP A 28 6.74 -8.42 -13.27
CA ASP A 28 7.30 -8.62 -11.93
C ASP A 28 6.20 -8.81 -10.87
N TYR A 29 5.01 -8.24 -11.11
CA TYR A 29 3.81 -8.48 -10.32
C TYR A 29 2.96 -9.64 -10.88
N GLY A 30 3.30 -10.23 -12.03
CA GLY A 30 2.47 -11.19 -12.75
C GLY A 30 2.14 -12.47 -11.96
N HIS A 31 2.95 -12.80 -10.96
CA HIS A 31 2.68 -13.91 -10.04
C HIS A 31 1.95 -13.47 -8.75
N SER A 32 1.76 -12.18 -8.51
CA SER A 32 1.16 -11.64 -7.28
C SER A 32 -0.23 -12.20 -7.03
N GLN A 33 -1.03 -12.43 -8.07
CA GLN A 33 -2.36 -13.03 -7.96
C GLN A 33 -2.33 -14.47 -7.44
N TYR A 34 -1.27 -15.24 -7.69
CA TYR A 34 -1.11 -16.57 -7.08
C TYR A 34 -0.84 -16.48 -5.57
N PHE A 35 -0.29 -15.36 -5.11
CA PHE A 35 0.05 -15.11 -3.71
C PHE A 35 -0.99 -14.22 -3.00
N ASN A 36 -2.16 -13.98 -3.60
CA ASN A 36 -3.20 -13.08 -3.09
C ASN A 36 -2.68 -11.65 -2.84
N LEU A 37 -1.77 -11.16 -3.69
CA LEU A 37 -1.20 -9.83 -3.63
C LEU A 37 -1.81 -8.92 -4.71
N ASP A 38 -2.34 -7.78 -4.28
CA ASP A 38 -2.75 -6.67 -5.12
C ASP A 38 -1.60 -5.65 -5.29
N HIS A 39 -1.75 -4.75 -6.26
CA HIS A 39 -1.07 -3.46 -6.25
C HIS A 39 -1.69 -2.54 -5.19
N GLY A 40 -0.97 -2.32 -4.09
CA GLY A 40 -1.35 -1.42 -3.01
C GLY A 40 -0.87 0.00 -3.27
N HIS A 41 -1.80 0.97 -3.26
CA HIS A 41 -1.46 2.39 -3.41
C HIS A 41 -0.79 2.91 -2.12
N LEU A 42 0.31 3.65 -2.25
CA LEU A 42 0.89 4.40 -1.13
C LEU A 42 0.15 5.74 -0.96
N ALA A 43 0.17 6.59 -1.98
CA ALA A 43 -0.75 7.71 -2.11
C ALA A 43 -2.08 7.18 -2.67
N THR A 44 -3.11 7.17 -1.81
CA THR A 44 -4.41 6.56 -2.13
C THR A 44 -5.09 7.22 -3.33
N ALA A 45 -5.66 6.41 -4.22
CA ALA A 45 -6.45 6.87 -5.36
C ALA A 45 -7.69 7.68 -4.94
N SER A 46 -8.17 7.51 -3.70
CA SER A 46 -9.31 8.29 -3.18
C SER A 46 -8.99 9.79 -3.03
N LEU A 47 -7.73 10.13 -2.76
CA LEU A 47 -7.24 11.51 -2.65
C LEU A 47 -6.52 11.97 -3.93
N HIS A 48 -5.97 11.03 -4.71
CA HIS A 48 -5.25 11.29 -5.94
C HIS A 48 -5.74 10.39 -7.10
N PRO A 49 -6.96 10.59 -7.63
CA PRO A 49 -7.59 9.69 -8.61
C PRO A 49 -7.04 9.82 -10.04
N HIS A 50 -5.99 10.62 -10.26
CA HIS A 50 -5.39 10.84 -11.56
C HIS A 50 -4.35 9.76 -11.90
N GLU A 51 -3.89 9.71 -13.16
CA GLU A 51 -2.87 8.74 -13.64
C GLU A 51 -1.69 8.56 -12.67
N GLN A 52 -1.17 9.65 -12.12
CA GLN A 52 -0.01 9.63 -11.24
C GLN A 52 -0.23 8.77 -10.00
N GLY A 53 -1.46 8.68 -9.50
CA GLY A 53 -1.81 7.78 -8.40
C GLY A 53 -1.66 6.30 -8.76
N TYR A 54 -1.77 5.97 -10.05
CA TYR A 54 -1.66 4.62 -10.58
C TYR A 54 -0.29 4.34 -11.21
N TYR A 55 0.74 5.13 -10.94
CA TYR A 55 2.09 4.77 -11.35
C TYR A 55 2.63 3.63 -10.47
N LEU A 56 3.38 2.70 -11.06
CA LEU A 56 4.02 1.61 -10.31
C LEU A 56 5.02 2.12 -9.27
N THR A 57 5.56 3.34 -9.45
CA THR A 57 6.38 4.05 -8.45
C THR A 57 5.59 4.43 -7.18
N ASN A 58 4.26 4.42 -7.22
CA ASN A 58 3.35 4.60 -6.08
C ASN A 58 2.74 3.27 -5.59
N SER A 59 3.17 2.14 -6.14
CA SER A 59 2.61 0.82 -5.86
C SER A 59 3.57 -0.04 -5.03
N VAL A 60 3.02 -0.82 -4.10
CA VAL A 60 3.73 -1.90 -3.41
C VAL A 60 2.91 -3.19 -3.42
N PRO A 61 3.54 -4.39 -3.40
CA PRO A 61 2.78 -5.63 -3.23
C PRO A 61 2.06 -5.63 -1.88
N GLN A 62 0.75 -5.81 -1.88
CA GLN A 62 -0.05 -5.80 -0.66
C GLN A 62 -1.04 -6.95 -0.65
N TYR A 63 -1.13 -7.69 0.45
CA TYR A 63 -2.10 -8.77 0.55
C TYR A 63 -3.52 -8.22 0.40
N ASP A 64 -4.31 -8.87 -0.45
CA ASP A 64 -5.58 -8.34 -0.94
C ASP A 64 -6.58 -8.05 0.18
N LYS A 65 -6.65 -8.91 1.20
CA LYS A 65 -7.49 -8.73 2.39
C LYS A 65 -7.01 -7.60 3.30
N ILE A 66 -5.70 -7.33 3.32
CA ILE A 66 -5.15 -6.17 4.02
C ILE A 66 -5.49 -4.90 3.25
N ASN A 67 -5.21 -4.88 1.94
CA ASN A 67 -5.48 -3.76 1.03
C ASN A 67 -6.96 -3.36 1.04
N LYS A 68 -7.86 -4.31 0.77
CA LYS A 68 -9.31 -4.09 0.66
C LYS A 68 -10.01 -4.04 2.03
N GLY A 69 -9.31 -4.40 3.11
CA GLY A 69 -9.81 -4.46 4.48
C GLY A 69 -9.24 -3.35 5.36
N HIS A 70 -8.39 -3.72 6.33
CA HIS A 70 -7.90 -2.81 7.36
C HIS A 70 -7.17 -1.58 6.80
N TRP A 71 -6.39 -1.73 5.73
CA TRP A 71 -5.71 -0.61 5.11
C TRP A 71 -6.69 0.41 4.51
N ARG A 72 -7.69 -0.07 3.76
CA ARG A 72 -8.76 0.77 3.21
C ARG A 72 -9.47 1.56 4.30
N VAL A 73 -9.75 0.95 5.46
CA VAL A 73 -10.41 1.65 6.58
C VAL A 73 -9.56 2.83 7.09
N ILE A 74 -8.24 2.66 7.19
CA ILE A 74 -7.32 3.74 7.55
C ILE A 74 -7.35 4.84 6.48
N GLU A 75 -7.34 4.48 5.19
CA GLU A 75 -7.40 5.45 4.09
C GLU A 75 -8.71 6.24 4.06
N GLU A 76 -9.85 5.58 4.26
CA GLU A 76 -11.17 6.22 4.34
C GLU A 76 -11.25 7.17 5.53
N TYR A 77 -10.69 6.77 6.68
CA TYR A 77 -10.61 7.61 7.87
C TYR A 77 -9.75 8.85 7.64
N MET A 78 -8.54 8.70 7.09
CA MET A 78 -7.67 9.84 6.75
C MET A 78 -8.30 10.76 5.71
N SER A 79 -9.04 10.21 4.73
CA SER A 79 -9.80 10.99 3.76
C SER A 79 -10.97 11.76 4.41
N CYS A 80 -11.54 11.24 5.51
CA CYS A 80 -12.52 11.96 6.32
C CYS A 80 -11.87 13.11 7.09
N LEU A 81 -10.68 12.90 7.67
CA LEU A 81 -9.92 13.95 8.36
C LEU A 81 -9.50 15.07 7.41
N ALA A 82 -9.00 14.72 6.23
CA ALA A 82 -8.55 15.68 5.22
C ALA A 82 -9.65 16.65 4.76
N ARG A 83 -10.91 16.21 4.79
CA ARG A 83 -12.08 17.06 4.45
C ARG A 83 -12.46 18.06 5.54
N LYS A 84 -11.95 17.91 6.75
CA LYS A 84 -12.30 18.73 7.92
C LYS A 84 -11.17 19.66 8.37
N ALA A 85 -9.93 19.37 7.98
CA ALA A 85 -8.77 20.18 8.31
C ALA A 85 -8.51 21.25 7.23
N GLU A 86 -7.82 22.31 7.61
CA GLU A 86 -7.41 23.36 6.67
C GLU A 86 -6.28 22.88 5.76
N GLU A 87 -5.31 22.17 6.34
CA GLU A 87 -4.25 21.46 5.60
C GLU A 87 -4.07 20.07 6.18
N THR A 88 -3.76 19.10 5.33
CA THR A 88 -3.48 17.72 5.73
C THR A 88 -2.28 17.18 4.99
N PHE A 89 -1.34 16.62 5.73
CA PHE A 89 -0.16 15.94 5.20
C PHE A 89 -0.26 14.48 5.57
N ILE A 90 -0.23 13.60 4.58
CA ILE A 90 -0.24 12.15 4.78
C ILE A 90 1.06 11.59 4.23
N TYR A 91 1.82 10.91 5.09
CA TYR A 91 3.02 10.17 4.72
C TYR A 91 2.66 8.69 4.78
N THR A 92 2.91 7.98 3.69
CA THR A 92 2.68 6.54 3.59
C THR A 92 3.96 5.87 3.13
N GLY A 93 4.24 4.69 3.67
CA GLY A 93 5.35 3.87 3.20
C GLY A 93 5.29 2.47 3.75
N THR A 94 6.38 1.74 3.52
CA THR A 94 6.53 0.35 3.89
C THR A 94 7.66 0.18 4.89
N LEU A 95 7.61 -0.90 5.67
CA LEU A 95 8.68 -1.31 6.55
C LEU A 95 8.99 -2.80 6.33
N PHE A 96 10.25 -3.14 6.55
CA PHE A 96 10.72 -4.50 6.66
C PHE A 96 11.25 -4.68 8.09
N LEU A 97 10.39 -5.22 8.94
CA LEU A 97 10.69 -5.46 10.35
C LEU A 97 11.11 -6.91 10.56
N PRO A 98 12.05 -7.19 11.49
CA PRO A 98 12.46 -8.55 11.81
C PRO A 98 11.33 -9.33 12.49
N ASN A 99 11.33 -10.64 12.28
CA ASN A 99 10.53 -11.56 13.08
C ASN A 99 11.07 -11.56 14.53
N GLU A 100 10.18 -11.45 15.52
CA GLU A 100 10.57 -11.32 16.93
C GLU A 100 11.25 -12.58 17.49
N GLU A 101 10.91 -13.77 16.97
CA GLU A 101 11.45 -15.04 17.44
C GLU A 101 12.85 -15.29 16.84
N THR A 102 13.02 -15.02 15.55
CA THR A 102 14.28 -15.31 14.83
C THR A 102 15.25 -14.13 14.84
N ASN A 103 14.78 -12.91 15.11
CA ASN A 103 15.50 -11.64 14.90
C ASN A 103 16.03 -11.48 13.46
N LEU A 104 15.46 -12.21 12.49
CA LEU A 104 15.80 -12.10 11.07
C LEU A 104 14.69 -11.37 10.32
N MET A 105 15.09 -10.66 9.28
CA MET A 105 14.17 -10.01 8.35
C MET A 105 13.83 -10.98 7.22
N GLU A 106 12.58 -11.44 7.18
CA GLU A 106 12.09 -12.41 6.19
C GLU A 106 10.94 -11.77 5.40
N PHE A 107 11.01 -11.84 4.07
CA PHE A 107 10.00 -11.30 3.18
C PHE A 107 10.04 -12.01 1.82
N GLN A 108 8.90 -12.00 1.14
CA GLN A 108 8.79 -12.53 -0.21
C GLN A 108 9.37 -11.54 -1.21
N VAL A 109 9.98 -12.07 -2.27
CA VAL A 109 10.50 -11.30 -3.41
C VAL A 109 9.82 -11.80 -4.68
N LEU A 110 9.37 -10.87 -5.53
CA LEU A 110 8.63 -11.18 -6.76
C LEU A 110 9.40 -10.74 -8.00
N GLY A 111 9.26 -11.51 -9.09
CA GLY A 111 9.72 -11.11 -10.41
C GLY A 111 11.24 -11.07 -10.57
N ASP A 112 11.67 -10.71 -11.78
CA ASP A 112 13.09 -10.60 -12.12
C ASP A 112 13.71 -9.29 -11.60
N LYS A 113 12.88 -8.28 -11.32
CA LYS A 113 13.28 -7.02 -10.70
C LYS A 113 13.34 -7.04 -9.17
N GLU A 114 13.16 -8.21 -8.56
CA GLU A 114 13.24 -8.40 -7.12
C GLU A 114 12.32 -7.46 -6.32
N ILE A 115 11.04 -7.43 -6.69
CA ILE A 115 10.05 -6.59 -6.01
C ILE A 115 9.79 -7.16 -4.62
N TYR A 116 10.26 -6.44 -3.61
CA TYR A 116 10.15 -6.84 -2.21
C TYR A 116 8.72 -6.65 -1.70
N VAL A 117 8.12 -7.72 -1.16
CA VAL A 117 6.83 -7.67 -0.48
C VAL A 117 7.06 -7.16 0.94
N PRO A 118 6.56 -5.98 1.32
CA PRO A 118 6.83 -5.40 2.62
C PRO A 118 6.18 -6.20 3.74
N THR A 119 6.80 -6.26 4.93
CA THR A 119 6.22 -6.96 6.08
C THR A 119 5.19 -6.09 6.80
N HIS A 120 5.36 -4.76 6.75
CA HIS A 120 4.45 -3.80 7.34
C HIS A 120 4.24 -2.59 6.44
N LEU A 121 3.14 -1.90 6.68
CA LEU A 121 2.79 -0.62 6.07
C LEU A 121 2.62 0.40 7.18
N PHE A 122 3.00 1.64 6.91
CA PHE A 122 2.74 2.74 7.84
C PHE A 122 2.03 3.90 7.17
N LYS A 123 1.21 4.60 7.95
CA LYS A 123 0.75 5.95 7.62
C LYS A 123 0.94 6.90 8.78
N ILE A 124 1.29 8.13 8.47
CA ILE A 124 1.32 9.25 9.40
C ILE A 124 0.40 10.32 8.82
N VAL A 125 -0.49 10.88 9.62
CA VAL A 125 -1.32 12.02 9.24
C VAL A 125 -1.01 13.20 10.15
N ILE A 126 -0.79 14.37 9.56
CA ILE A 126 -0.64 15.64 10.25
C ILE A 126 -1.72 16.58 9.75
N LEU A 127 -2.56 17.06 10.65
CA LEU A 127 -3.63 18.00 10.36
C LEU A 127 -3.25 19.37 10.90
N LYS A 128 -3.41 20.41 10.09
CA LYS A 128 -3.38 21.80 10.54
C LYS A 128 -4.82 22.27 10.68
N ILE A 129 -5.19 22.66 11.89
CA ILE A 129 -6.55 23.08 12.25
C ILE A 129 -6.52 24.47 12.88
N PHE A 130 -7.51 25.30 12.58
CA PHE A 130 -7.68 26.59 13.24
C PHE A 130 -8.73 26.46 14.34
N ASP A 131 -8.30 26.64 15.60
CA ASP A 131 -9.17 26.48 16.77
C ASP A 131 -8.81 27.48 17.87
N ASN A 132 -9.83 28.03 18.53
CA ASN A 132 -9.70 29.06 19.57
C ASN A 132 -8.74 30.20 19.18
N PHE A 133 -8.93 30.74 17.97
CA PHE A 133 -8.13 31.85 17.42
C PHE A 133 -6.62 31.53 17.25
N SER A 134 -6.26 30.25 17.14
CA SER A 134 -4.86 29.82 16.97
C SER A 134 -4.74 28.62 16.02
N TRP A 135 -3.60 28.51 15.34
CA TRP A 135 -3.26 27.32 14.56
C TRP A 135 -2.76 26.21 15.47
N LYS A 136 -3.32 25.02 15.33
CA LYS A 136 -2.89 23.80 16.03
C LYS A 136 -2.56 22.70 15.03
N TYR A 137 -1.69 21.80 15.46
CA TYR A 137 -1.36 20.59 14.71
C TYR A 137 -1.82 19.36 15.48
N TRP A 138 -2.43 18.44 14.77
CA TRP A 138 -2.81 17.12 15.28
C TRP A 138 -2.04 16.05 14.49
N LEU A 139 -1.55 15.02 15.17
CA LEU A 139 -0.73 13.97 14.56
C LEU A 139 -1.21 12.59 15.00
N GLU A 140 -1.36 11.69 14.03
CA GLU A 140 -1.63 10.28 14.27
C GLU A 140 -0.68 9.43 13.43
N SER A 141 -0.29 8.26 13.95
CA SER A 141 0.61 7.32 13.29
C SER A 141 0.11 5.90 13.44
N TYR A 142 0.18 5.15 12.35
CA TYR A 142 -0.32 3.78 12.25
C TYR A 142 0.73 2.91 11.61
N VAL A 143 0.92 1.72 12.17
CA VAL A 143 1.69 0.63 11.56
C VAL A 143 0.79 -0.59 11.54
N ILE A 144 0.67 -1.24 10.39
CA ILE A 144 -0.08 -2.50 10.24
C ILE A 144 0.79 -3.54 9.55
N THR A 145 0.56 -4.81 9.89
CA THR A 145 1.24 -5.94 9.24
C THR A 145 0.61 -6.20 7.87
N ASN A 146 1.45 -6.35 6.84
CA ASN A 146 1.06 -6.80 5.51
C ASN A 146 1.20 -8.32 5.45
N ILE A 147 0.12 -9.02 5.81
CA ILE A 147 0.13 -10.46 6.02
C ILE A 147 -0.95 -11.17 5.22
N ASN A 148 -0.66 -12.41 4.82
CA ASN A 148 -1.66 -13.32 4.27
C ASN A 148 -2.59 -13.80 5.39
N LEU A 149 -3.77 -13.20 5.49
CA LEU A 149 -4.75 -13.59 6.50
C LEU A 149 -5.28 -15.01 6.28
N ASP A 150 -5.29 -15.53 5.05
CA ASP A 150 -5.78 -16.89 4.80
C ASP A 150 -4.90 -17.97 5.41
N GLU A 151 -3.57 -17.81 5.35
CA GLU A 151 -2.62 -18.75 5.96
C GLU A 151 -2.76 -18.76 7.49
N LEU A 152 -2.88 -17.58 8.10
CA LEU A 152 -3.06 -17.45 9.56
C LEU A 152 -4.33 -18.13 10.09
N PHE A 153 -5.43 -18.09 9.33
CA PHE A 153 -6.70 -18.68 9.77
C PHE A 153 -6.76 -20.18 9.49
N VAL A 154 -6.02 -20.71 8.51
CA VAL A 154 -5.90 -22.16 8.28
C VAL A 154 -5.13 -22.84 9.41
N GLU A 155 -4.03 -22.25 9.88
CA GLU A 155 -3.23 -22.82 10.98
C GLU A 155 -4.01 -22.95 12.30
N LYS A 156 -4.91 -22.00 12.59
CA LYS A 156 -5.75 -22.03 13.80
C LYS A 156 -6.83 -23.11 13.79
N HIS A 157 -7.18 -23.65 12.63
CA HIS A 157 -8.21 -24.70 12.50
C HIS A 157 -7.64 -26.09 12.19
N GLY A 158 -6.34 -26.20 11.86
CA GLY A 158 -5.63 -27.46 11.63
C GLY A 158 -5.01 -28.11 12.88
N SER A 159 -5.11 -27.45 14.04
CA SER A 159 -4.61 -27.96 15.32
C SER A 159 -5.75 -28.52 16.18
N ASN A 160 -6.30 -29.68 15.81
CA ASN A 160 -7.21 -30.48 16.64
C ASN A 160 -6.79 -31.95 16.63
#